data_AF-F9XQS3-F1
#
_entry.id   AF-F9XQS3-F1
#
_cell.length_a   1.000
_cell.length_b   1.000
_cell.length_c   1.000
_cell.angle_alpha   90.00
_cell.angle_beta   90.00
_cell.angle_gamma   90.00
#
_symmetry.space_group_name_H-M   'P 1'
#
loop_
_entity.id
_entity.type
_entity.pdbx_description
1 polymer ?
#
loop_
_entity_poly.entity_id
_entity_poly.type
_entity_poly.pdbx_seq_one_letter_code
_entity_poly.pdbx_strand_id
1 'polypeptide(L)'
;MASTYITLHTESGHAFRWTDDYDGASIVDLQSFLRQIHEAAASIEGELMKRQPERLSTIPGEVGKCCKRLHNTARELDVRERLDSKAMKHANDAVDILLTSRTNVQSRPYQEFLYDILYHCGPSVTLLCAASFGRKKIIDLGKHGRISLLEYVRSIRRLLETPTLEELANEHKIPDPSSSCILPS
;
A
#
# COMPACT_ATOMS: atom_id res chain seq x y z
N MET A 1 30.90 10.98 -7.97
CA MET A 1 29.61 10.26 -7.77
C MET A 1 29.04 9.99 -9.16
N ALA A 2 28.75 8.75 -9.52
CA ALA A 2 28.10 8.46 -10.80
C ALA A 2 26.65 8.93 -10.72
N SER A 3 26.26 9.82 -11.65
CA SER A 3 24.87 10.25 -11.76
C SER A 3 24.08 9.15 -12.46
N THR A 4 23.15 8.51 -11.75
CA THR A 4 22.25 7.52 -12.33
C THR A 4 21.12 8.26 -13.02
N TYR A 5 20.95 8.06 -14.32
CA TYR A 5 19.86 8.65 -15.10
C TYR A 5 19.20 7.60 -15.98
N ILE A 6 17.91 7.83 -16.28
CA ILE A 6 17.13 7.04 -17.22
C ILE A 6 17.06 7.83 -18.53
N THR A 7 17.34 7.15 -19.65
CA THR A 7 17.21 7.70 -21.00
C THR A 7 16.05 7.01 -21.70
N LEU A 8 15.16 7.80 -22.27
CA LEU A 8 13.98 7.38 -23.03
C LEU A 8 14.28 7.57 -24.52
N HIS A 9 14.00 6.56 -25.33
CA HIS A 9 14.27 6.60 -26.76
C HIS A 9 12.97 6.57 -27.55
N THR A 10 12.86 7.46 -28.54
CA THR A 10 11.80 7.43 -29.55
C THR A 10 12.14 6.45 -30.68
N GLU A 11 11.13 6.01 -31.42
CA GLU A 11 11.33 5.23 -32.65
C GLU A 11 12.08 6.02 -33.73
N SER A 12 11.96 7.35 -33.70
CA SER A 12 12.73 8.28 -34.54
C SER A 12 14.21 8.43 -34.13
N GLY A 13 14.65 7.77 -33.06
CA GLY A 13 16.05 7.79 -32.60
C GLY A 13 16.42 8.97 -31.71
N HIS A 14 15.51 9.88 -31.41
CA HIS A 14 15.70 10.91 -30.38
C HIS A 14 15.76 10.27 -28.99
N ALA A 15 16.67 10.76 -28.16
CA ALA A 15 16.89 10.31 -26.81
C ALA A 15 16.67 11.48 -25.83
N PHE A 16 15.86 11.26 -24.81
CA PHE A 16 15.53 12.24 -23.78
C PHE A 16 15.92 11.67 -22.43
N ARG A 17 16.61 12.44 -21.59
CA ARG A 17 16.74 12.07 -20.18
C ARG A 17 15.46 12.45 -19.46
N TRP A 18 15.15 11.72 -18.40
CA TRP A 18 13.99 12.03 -17.55
C TRP A 18 14.02 13.42 -16.89
N THR A 19 15.18 14.10 -16.92
CA THR A 19 15.39 15.46 -16.42
C THR A 19 15.38 16.53 -17.50
N ASP A 20 15.32 16.14 -18.78
CA ASP A 20 15.39 17.07 -19.89
C ASP A 20 14.03 17.76 -20.11
N ASP A 21 14.05 18.88 -20.83
CA ASP A 21 12.84 19.46 -21.39
C ASP A 21 12.33 18.59 -22.55
N TYR A 22 11.01 18.45 -22.64
CA TYR A 22 10.36 17.59 -23.65
C TYR A 22 9.82 18.39 -24.84
N ASP A 23 10.32 19.62 -25.03
CA ASP A 23 9.83 20.55 -26.07
C ASP A 23 10.00 20.00 -27.49
N GLY A 24 10.91 19.05 -27.69
CA GLY A 24 11.13 18.33 -28.95
C GLY A 24 10.37 17.00 -29.10
N ALA A 25 9.64 16.56 -28.08
CA ALA A 25 8.90 15.30 -28.12
C ALA A 25 7.47 15.53 -28.62
N SER A 26 6.98 14.67 -29.52
CA SER A 26 5.57 14.71 -29.91
C SER A 26 4.67 14.20 -28.77
N ILE A 27 3.37 14.54 -28.81
CA ILE A 27 2.39 13.97 -27.86
C ILE A 27 2.39 12.45 -27.90
N VAL A 28 2.58 11.85 -29.09
CA VAL A 28 2.65 10.39 -29.26
C VAL A 28 3.90 9.82 -28.59
N ASP A 29 5.04 10.49 -28.69
CA ASP A 29 6.28 10.10 -28.00
C ASP A 29 6.09 10.17 -26.48
N LEU A 30 5.49 11.24 -25.97
CA LEU A 30 5.20 11.41 -24.55
C LEU A 30 4.28 10.32 -24.00
N GLN A 31 3.23 9.95 -24.75
CA GLN A 31 2.36 8.83 -24.39
C GLN A 31 3.10 7.50 -24.40
N SER A 32 3.96 7.27 -25.39
CA SER A 32 4.79 6.05 -25.48
C SER A 32 5.79 5.97 -24.32
N PHE A 33 6.42 7.09 -23.96
CA PHE A 33 7.30 7.18 -22.80
C PHE A 33 6.56 6.89 -21.51
N LEU A 34 5.40 7.50 -21.32
CA LEU A 34 4.60 7.27 -20.12
C LEU A 34 4.24 5.80 -19.98
N ARG A 35 3.81 5.14 -21.07
CA ARG A 35 3.54 3.71 -21.10
C ARG A 35 4.78 2.89 -20.73
N GLN A 36 5.92 3.14 -21.37
CA GLN A 36 7.17 2.42 -21.10
C GLN A 36 7.67 2.63 -19.66
N ILE A 37 7.51 3.83 -19.11
CA ILE A 37 7.85 4.13 -17.71
C ILE A 37 6.93 3.34 -16.78
N HIS A 38 5.63 3.29 -17.04
CA HIS A 38 4.71 2.49 -16.23
C HIS A 38 5.02 1.00 -16.31
N GLU A 39 5.34 0.46 -17.50
CA GLU A 39 5.73 -0.94 -17.67
C GLU A 39 7.06 -1.25 -16.97
N ALA A 40 8.06 -0.37 -17.10
CA ALA A 40 9.34 -0.51 -16.43
C ALA A 40 9.20 -0.40 -14.91
N ALA A 41 8.40 0.55 -14.42
CA ALA A 41 8.04 0.68 -13.02
C ALA A 41 7.38 -0.60 -12.52
N ALA A 42 6.29 -1.06 -13.15
CA ALA A 42 5.61 -2.29 -12.76
C ALA A 42 6.54 -3.52 -12.76
N SER A 43 7.48 -3.62 -13.71
CA SER A 43 8.49 -4.68 -13.75
C SER A 43 9.47 -4.59 -12.57
N ILE A 44 9.99 -3.40 -12.28
CA ILE A 44 10.89 -3.16 -11.13
C ILE A 44 10.15 -3.40 -9.82
N GLU A 45 8.94 -2.89 -9.68
CA GLU A 45 8.07 -3.09 -8.52
C GLU A 45 7.77 -4.57 -8.31
N GLY A 46 7.44 -5.30 -9.37
CA GLY A 46 7.26 -6.75 -9.33
C GLY A 46 8.54 -7.49 -8.90
N GLU A 47 9.70 -7.09 -9.39
CA GLU A 47 10.99 -7.68 -8.99
C GLU A 47 11.35 -7.32 -7.53
N LEU A 48 11.05 -6.10 -7.09
CA LEU A 48 11.15 -5.70 -5.69
C LEU A 48 10.21 -6.54 -4.83
N MET A 49 8.96 -6.74 -5.24
CA MET A 49 8.00 -7.63 -4.56
C MET A 49 8.48 -9.08 -4.52
N LYS A 50 9.20 -9.58 -5.53
CA LYS A 50 9.79 -10.94 -5.52
C LYS A 50 10.97 -11.06 -4.57
N ARG A 51 11.85 -10.05 -4.52
CA ARG A 51 13.05 -10.04 -3.66
C ARG A 51 12.77 -9.58 -2.23
N GLN A 52 11.64 -8.92 -2.00
CA GLN A 52 11.23 -8.47 -0.68
C GLN A 52 10.92 -9.62 0.30
N PRO A 53 10.31 -10.75 -0.09
CA PRO A 53 10.21 -11.97 0.69
C PRO A 53 11.55 -12.47 1.25
N GLU A 54 12.65 -12.34 0.49
CA GLU A 54 14.00 -12.71 0.95
C GLU A 54 14.50 -11.75 2.05
N ARG A 55 14.19 -10.46 1.94
CA ARG A 55 14.40 -9.47 3.02
C ARG A 55 13.45 -9.65 4.20
N LEU A 56 12.28 -10.26 3.99
CA LEU A 56 11.31 -10.56 5.05
C LEU A 56 11.66 -11.83 5.82
N SER A 57 12.35 -12.81 5.22
CA SER A 57 12.93 -13.94 5.96
C SER A 57 13.97 -13.51 6.98
N THR A 58 14.58 -12.33 6.81
CA THR A 58 15.51 -11.74 7.78
C THR A 58 14.85 -10.93 8.89
N ILE A 59 13.52 -10.67 8.85
CA ILE A 59 12.78 -10.06 9.97
C ILE A 59 12.26 -11.19 10.86
N PRO A 60 12.91 -11.48 12.01
CA PRO A 60 12.50 -12.60 12.84
C PRO A 60 11.18 -12.30 13.56
N GLY A 61 10.42 -13.33 13.88
CA GLY A 61 9.25 -13.23 14.77
C GLY A 61 7.94 -12.83 14.09
N GLU A 62 7.03 -12.28 14.90
CA GLU A 62 5.63 -12.05 14.49
C GLU A 62 5.46 -10.94 13.44
N VAL A 63 6.35 -9.94 13.42
CA VAL A 63 6.32 -8.87 12.41
C VAL A 63 6.59 -9.43 11.02
N GLY A 64 7.62 -10.27 10.85
CA GLY A 64 7.92 -10.90 9.56
C GLY A 64 6.77 -11.77 9.04
N LYS A 65 6.06 -12.48 9.94
CA LYS A 65 4.83 -13.23 9.59
C LYS A 65 3.71 -12.30 9.11
N CYS A 66 3.58 -11.12 9.72
CA CYS A 66 2.61 -10.11 9.29
C CYS A 66 2.97 -9.57 7.92
N CYS A 67 4.22 -9.18 7.68
CA CYS A 67 4.65 -8.71 6.38
C CYS A 67 4.39 -9.75 5.27
N LYS A 68 4.74 -11.02 5.50
CA LYS A 68 4.44 -12.11 4.54
C LYS A 68 2.94 -12.23 4.27
N ARG A 69 2.11 -12.12 5.31
CA ARG A 69 0.65 -12.19 5.15
C ARG A 69 0.10 -11.01 4.38
N LEU A 70 0.62 -9.80 4.62
CA LEU A 70 0.24 -8.59 3.88
C LEU A 70 0.45 -8.78 2.38
N HIS A 71 1.65 -9.23 1.99
CA HIS A 71 1.98 -9.52 0.60
C HIS A 71 1.10 -10.59 -0.02
N ASN A 72 0.87 -11.69 0.70
CA ASN A 72 -0.03 -12.74 0.20
C ASN A 72 -1.46 -12.21 0.00
N THR A 73 -1.95 -11.38 0.92
CA THR A 73 -3.29 -10.79 0.80
C THR A 73 -3.36 -9.82 -0.37
N ALA A 74 -2.33 -8.99 -0.56
CA ALA A 74 -2.24 -8.06 -1.68
C ALA A 74 -2.27 -8.81 -3.01
N ARG A 75 -1.46 -9.88 -3.13
CA ARG A 75 -1.43 -10.73 -4.33
C ARG A 75 -2.75 -11.47 -4.57
N GLU A 76 -3.38 -11.97 -3.51
CA GLU A 76 -4.68 -12.64 -3.64
C GLU A 76 -5.78 -11.67 -4.08
N LEU A 77 -5.75 -10.43 -3.58
CA LEU A 77 -6.68 -9.37 -3.99
C LEU A 77 -6.44 -8.94 -5.43
N ASP A 78 -5.18 -8.79 -5.84
CA ASP A 78 -4.83 -8.44 -7.21
C ASP A 78 -5.33 -9.49 -8.22
N VAL A 79 -5.20 -10.78 -7.88
CA VAL A 79 -5.66 -11.88 -8.75
C VAL A 79 -7.18 -12.06 -8.74
N ARG A 80 -7.83 -11.83 -7.59
CA ARG A 80 -9.27 -12.11 -7.43
C ARG A 80 -10.16 -10.90 -7.63
N GLU A 81 -9.58 -9.71 -7.54
CA GLU A 81 -10.25 -8.41 -7.57
C GLU A 81 -11.37 -8.26 -6.52
N ARG A 82 -11.33 -9.07 -5.45
CA ARG A 82 -12.35 -9.06 -4.38
C ARG A 82 -11.84 -9.64 -3.08
N LEU A 83 -12.41 -9.16 -1.97
CA LEU A 83 -12.20 -9.74 -0.65
C LEU A 83 -12.91 -11.09 -0.51
N ASP A 84 -12.24 -12.05 0.14
CA ASP A 84 -12.93 -13.24 0.62
C ASP A 84 -13.80 -12.93 1.84
N SER A 85 -14.65 -13.87 2.24
CA SER A 85 -15.61 -13.66 3.34
C SER A 85 -14.95 -13.36 4.69
N LYS A 86 -13.72 -13.82 4.92
CA LYS A 86 -12.98 -13.55 6.14
C LYS A 86 -12.35 -12.16 6.12
N ALA A 87 -11.71 -11.81 5.01
CA ALA A 87 -11.11 -10.51 4.77
C ALA A 87 -12.18 -9.41 4.81
N MET A 88 -13.35 -9.66 4.21
CA MET A 88 -14.51 -8.78 4.26
C MET A 88 -14.98 -8.54 5.70
N LYS A 89 -15.07 -9.60 6.52
CA LYS A 89 -15.41 -9.44 7.95
C LYS A 89 -14.39 -8.55 8.66
N HIS A 90 -13.10 -8.75 8.41
CA HIS A 90 -12.06 -7.92 9.02
C HIS A 90 -12.10 -6.46 8.55
N ALA A 91 -12.41 -6.22 7.27
CA ALA A 91 -12.62 -4.87 6.74
C ALA A 91 -13.79 -4.17 7.43
N ASN A 92 -14.95 -4.85 7.55
CA ASN A 92 -16.11 -4.29 8.22
C ASN A 92 -15.82 -4.00 9.72
N ASP A 93 -15.17 -4.92 10.42
CA ASP A 93 -14.74 -4.71 11.82
C ASP A 93 -13.81 -3.50 11.96
N ALA A 94 -12.98 -3.22 10.95
CA ALA A 94 -12.07 -2.08 10.93
C ALA A 94 -12.81 -0.75 10.70
N VAL A 95 -13.77 -0.73 9.76
CA VAL A 95 -14.63 0.44 9.51
C VAL A 95 -15.39 0.81 10.77
N ASP A 96 -16.03 -0.17 11.42
CA ASP A 96 -16.79 0.06 12.65
C ASP A 96 -15.90 0.67 13.75
N ILE A 97 -14.66 0.20 13.87
CA ILE A 97 -13.71 0.73 14.85
C ILE A 97 -13.23 2.15 14.50
N LEU A 98 -12.97 2.43 13.23
CA LEU A 98 -12.53 3.75 12.80
C LEU A 98 -13.64 4.78 13.01
N LEU A 99 -14.90 4.42 12.76
CA LEU A 99 -16.05 5.31 12.96
C LEU A 99 -16.47 5.45 14.42
N THR A 100 -16.05 4.54 15.31
CA THR A 100 -16.43 4.56 16.72
C THR A 100 -15.55 5.52 17.53
N SER A 101 -16.15 6.59 18.07
CA SER A 101 -15.43 7.59 18.89
C SER A 101 -15.00 7.07 20.26
N ARG A 102 -15.67 6.05 20.81
CA ARG A 102 -15.32 5.43 22.10
C ARG A 102 -15.06 3.95 21.93
N THR A 103 -13.80 3.57 21.76
CA THR A 103 -13.40 2.16 21.77
C THR A 103 -13.15 1.65 23.17
N ASN A 104 -13.46 0.37 23.39
CA ASN A 104 -13.07 -0.30 24.61
C ASN A 104 -11.53 -0.39 24.70
N VAL A 105 -11.01 -0.49 25.92
CA VAL A 105 -9.56 -0.54 26.19
C VAL A 105 -8.86 -1.66 25.41
N GLN A 106 -9.56 -2.77 25.16
CA GLN A 106 -9.02 -3.92 24.43
C GLN A 106 -8.89 -3.69 22.92
N SER A 107 -9.72 -2.83 22.33
CA SER A 107 -9.70 -2.55 20.88
C SER A 107 -8.88 -1.31 20.54
N ARG A 108 -8.54 -0.48 21.55
CA ARG A 108 -7.72 0.72 21.40
C ARG A 108 -6.40 0.47 20.64
N PRO A 109 -5.61 -0.59 20.90
CA PRO A 109 -4.36 -0.81 20.17
C PRO A 109 -4.57 -1.09 18.68
N TYR A 110 -5.70 -1.69 18.31
CA TYR A 110 -6.05 -1.93 16.92
C TYR A 110 -6.57 -0.67 16.25
N GLN A 111 -7.39 0.12 16.96
CA GLN A 111 -7.86 1.41 16.47
C GLN A 111 -6.69 2.38 16.20
N GLU A 112 -5.77 2.55 17.16
CA GLU A 112 -4.59 3.41 17.01
C GLU A 112 -3.76 2.99 15.79
N PHE A 113 -3.50 1.68 15.64
CA PHE A 113 -2.79 1.17 14.48
C PHE A 113 -3.49 1.48 13.15
N LEU A 114 -4.81 1.29 13.07
CA LEU A 114 -5.56 1.60 11.85
C LEU A 114 -5.55 3.10 11.54
N TYR A 115 -5.65 3.96 12.56
CA TYR A 115 -5.52 5.41 12.36
C TYR A 115 -4.13 5.81 11.86
N ASP A 116 -3.07 5.23 12.41
CA ASP A 116 -1.70 5.51 11.98
C ASP A 116 -1.50 5.09 10.51
N ILE A 117 -2.01 3.92 10.12
CA ILE A 117 -1.97 3.45 8.73
C ILE A 117 -2.82 4.36 7.85
N LEU A 118 -4.02 4.73 8.28
CA LEU A 118 -4.91 5.57 7.49
C LEU A 118 -4.29 6.95 7.23
N TYR A 119 -3.72 7.56 8.27
CA TYR A 119 -3.09 8.85 8.20
C TYR A 119 -1.82 8.86 7.32
N HIS A 120 -1.00 7.80 7.38
CA HIS A 120 0.27 7.76 6.66
C HIS A 120 0.23 7.07 5.30
N CYS A 121 -0.69 6.14 5.10
CA CYS A 121 -0.75 5.24 3.95
C CYS A 121 -2.08 5.29 3.19
N GLY A 122 -3.11 5.94 3.73
CA GLY A 122 -4.39 6.15 3.05
C GLY A 122 -5.38 4.98 3.14
N PRO A 123 -6.59 5.16 2.56
CA PRO A 123 -7.70 4.23 2.69
C PRO A 123 -7.42 2.83 2.11
N SER A 124 -6.83 2.77 0.91
CA SER A 124 -6.52 1.51 0.20
C SER A 124 -5.62 0.61 1.03
N VAL A 125 -4.52 1.16 1.55
CA VAL A 125 -3.57 0.40 2.38
C VAL A 125 -4.16 0.06 3.75
N THR A 126 -5.05 0.90 4.28
CA THR A 126 -5.81 0.60 5.50
C THR A 126 -6.71 -0.62 5.31
N LEU A 127 -7.45 -0.68 4.19
CA LEU A 127 -8.28 -1.83 3.85
C LEU A 127 -7.42 -3.11 3.81
N LEU A 128 -6.30 -3.05 3.10
CA LEU A 128 -5.40 -4.19 2.95
C LEU A 128 -4.88 -4.68 4.31
N CYS A 129 -4.43 -3.75 5.17
CA CYS A 129 -3.98 -4.09 6.52
C CYS A 129 -5.10 -4.71 7.37
N ALA A 130 -6.32 -4.18 7.28
CA ALA A 130 -7.48 -4.75 7.96
C ALA A 130 -7.75 -6.18 7.48
N ALA A 131 -7.85 -6.38 6.17
CA ALA A 131 -8.07 -7.67 5.52
C ALA A 131 -6.99 -8.70 5.89
N SER A 132 -5.72 -8.30 5.95
CA SER A 132 -4.60 -9.20 6.27
C SER A 132 -4.56 -9.63 7.73
N PHE A 133 -4.75 -8.71 8.66
CA PHE A 133 -4.40 -8.94 10.06
C PHE A 133 -5.62 -9.22 10.93
N GLY A 134 -6.71 -8.48 10.73
CA GLY A 134 -7.82 -8.40 11.67
C GLY A 134 -7.39 -7.93 13.08
N ARG A 135 -8.37 -7.78 13.96
CA ARG A 135 -8.17 -7.21 15.30
C ARG A 135 -7.17 -7.99 16.18
N LYS A 136 -7.39 -9.30 16.31
CA LYS A 136 -6.62 -10.16 17.24
C LYS A 136 -5.11 -10.09 16.97
N LYS A 137 -4.71 -10.17 15.70
CA LYS A 137 -3.30 -10.22 15.31
C LYS A 137 -2.57 -8.95 15.69
N ILE A 138 -3.18 -7.78 15.47
CA ILE A 138 -2.60 -6.47 15.80
C ILE A 138 -2.48 -6.26 17.30
N ILE A 139 -3.46 -6.73 18.07
CA ILE A 139 -3.38 -6.69 19.54
C ILE A 139 -2.19 -7.52 20.02
N ASP A 140 -2.02 -8.73 19.48
CA ASP A 140 -0.97 -9.68 19.87
C ASP A 140 0.46 -9.22 19.50
N LEU A 141 0.65 -8.33 18.50
CA LEU A 141 1.98 -7.82 18.09
C LEU A 141 2.69 -6.97 19.16
N GLY A 142 1.97 -6.49 20.18
CA GLY A 142 2.51 -5.53 21.14
C GLY A 142 2.87 -4.18 20.50
N LYS A 143 3.27 -3.19 21.32
CA LYS A 143 3.51 -1.81 20.85
C LYS A 143 4.65 -1.73 19.83
N HIS A 144 5.81 -2.31 20.14
CA HIS A 144 6.97 -2.29 19.24
C HIS A 144 6.70 -3.01 17.92
N GLY A 145 6.02 -4.17 17.97
CA GLY A 145 5.68 -4.90 16.75
C GLY A 145 4.75 -4.10 15.83
N ARG A 146 3.77 -3.39 16.40
CA ARG A 146 2.88 -2.49 15.63
C ARG A 146 3.65 -1.33 14.99
N ILE A 147 4.58 -0.70 15.70
CA ILE A 147 5.42 0.38 15.16
C ILE A 147 6.29 -0.14 14.01
N SER A 148 6.99 -1.25 14.20
CA SER A 148 7.82 -1.84 13.14
C SER A 148 6.99 -2.28 11.92
N LEU A 149 5.77 -2.77 12.13
CA LEU A 149 4.86 -3.09 11.05
C LEU A 149 4.41 -1.83 10.29
N LEU A 150 4.08 -0.75 11.01
CA LEU A 150 3.75 0.54 10.39
C LEU A 150 4.91 1.10 9.57
N GLU A 151 6.13 1.12 10.11
CA GLU A 151 7.34 1.54 9.40
C GLU A 151 7.53 0.72 8.12
N TYR A 152 7.34 -0.59 8.22
CA TYR A 152 7.41 -1.48 7.08
C TYR A 152 6.37 -1.13 6.01
N VAL A 153 5.08 -1.05 6.38
CA VAL A 153 3.98 -0.72 5.46
C VAL A 153 4.23 0.63 4.79
N ARG A 154 4.67 1.65 5.55
CA ARG A 154 5.02 2.97 5.00
C ARG A 154 6.14 2.89 3.96
N SER A 155 7.15 2.07 4.21
CA SER A 155 8.29 1.91 3.28
C SER A 155 7.92 1.26 1.95
N ILE A 156 6.82 0.50 1.90
CA ILE A 156 6.36 -0.23 0.71
C ILE A 156 5.02 0.28 0.18
N ARG A 157 4.48 1.35 0.74
CA ARG A 157 3.12 1.86 0.49
C ARG A 157 2.78 1.92 -1.01
N ARG A 158 3.65 2.54 -1.82
CA ARG A 158 3.43 2.70 -3.27
C ARG A 158 3.29 1.37 -4.01
N LEU A 159 3.97 0.33 -3.52
CA LEU A 159 3.95 -1.01 -4.09
C LEU A 159 2.67 -1.77 -3.71
N LEU A 160 1.96 -1.33 -2.67
CA LEU A 160 0.70 -1.90 -2.22
C LEU A 160 -0.51 -1.16 -2.81
N GLU A 161 -0.33 0.06 -3.30
CA GLU A 161 -1.39 0.86 -3.90
C GLU A 161 -1.68 0.35 -5.32
N THR A 162 -2.83 -0.30 -5.50
CA THR A 162 -3.34 -0.70 -6.81
C THR A 162 -4.72 -0.09 -7.04
N PRO A 163 -5.13 0.18 -8.29
CA PRO A 163 -6.46 0.72 -8.59
C PRO A 163 -7.59 -0.13 -8.01
N THR A 164 -7.48 -1.45 -8.11
CA THR A 164 -8.42 -2.42 -7.55
C THR A 164 -8.58 -2.25 -6.03
N LEU A 165 -7.48 -1.99 -5.32
CA LEU A 165 -7.52 -1.80 -3.87
C LEU A 165 -8.20 -0.48 -3.48
N GLU A 166 -8.05 0.55 -4.30
CA GLU A 166 -8.73 1.84 -4.12
C GLU A 166 -10.24 1.73 -4.37
N GLU A 167 -10.66 1.02 -5.42
CA GLU A 167 -12.06 0.70 -5.67
C GLU A 167 -12.69 -0.08 -4.50
N LEU A 168 -12.00 -1.12 -4.02
CA LEU A 168 -12.46 -1.89 -2.87
C LEU A 168 -12.52 -1.04 -1.59
N ALA A 169 -11.57 -0.12 -1.37
CA ALA A 169 -11.61 0.75 -0.20
C ALA A 169 -12.82 1.68 -0.22
N ASN A 170 -13.19 2.18 -1.41
CA ASN A 170 -14.40 2.97 -1.60
C ASN A 170 -15.67 2.14 -1.41
N GLU A 171 -15.73 0.93 -1.97
CA GLU A 171 -16.87 0.01 -1.80
C GLU A 171 -17.11 -0.33 -0.32
N HIS A 172 -16.02 -0.60 0.42
CA HIS A 172 -16.05 -0.91 1.84
C HIS A 172 -16.12 0.33 2.74
N LYS A 173 -16.18 1.55 2.17
CA LYS A 173 -16.32 2.82 2.89
C LYS A 173 -15.25 3.02 3.96
N ILE A 174 -14.00 2.69 3.64
CA ILE A 174 -12.88 3.07 4.51
C ILE A 174 -12.86 4.60 4.60
N PRO A 175 -12.83 5.19 5.81
CA PRO A 175 -12.78 6.62 5.96
C PRO A 175 -11.55 7.20 5.26
N ASP A 176 -11.70 8.38 4.67
CA ASP A 176 -10.58 9.09 4.05
C ASP A 176 -10.17 10.26 4.95
N PRO A 177 -8.89 10.35 5.36
CA PRO A 177 -8.41 11.44 6.22
C PRO A 177 -8.51 12.82 5.55
N SER A 178 -8.56 12.88 4.21
CA SER A 178 -8.72 14.13 3.45
C SER A 178 -10.19 14.52 3.22
N SER A 179 -11.10 13.56 3.34
CA SER A 179 -12.54 13.78 3.40
C SER A 179 -12.91 14.33 4.78
N SER A 180 -12.65 15.62 4.98
CA SER A 180 -12.97 16.36 6.20
C SER A 180 -14.43 16.14 6.65
N CYS A 181 -14.62 15.27 7.63
CA CYS A 181 -15.57 15.46 8.72
C CYS A 181 -15.29 14.48 9.88
N ILE A 182 -15.04 15.09 11.05
CA ILE A 182 -15.08 14.50 12.41
C ILE A 182 -13.77 13.83 12.88
N LEU A 183 -12.83 14.65 13.37
CA LEU A 183 -12.08 14.30 14.57
C LEU A 183 -12.79 14.96 15.76
N PRO A 184 -13.22 14.21 16.80
CA PRO A 184 -13.68 14.83 18.03
C PRO A 184 -12.47 15.41 18.79
N SER A 185 -12.70 16.61 19.31
CA SER A 185 -11.81 17.37 20.20
C SER A 185 -11.55 16.64 21.52
#